data_AF-A0A1V5LA46-F1
#
_entry.id   AF-A0A1V5LA46-F1
#
_cell.length_a   1.000
_cell.length_b   1.000
_cell.length_c   1.000
_cell.angle_alpha   90.00
_cell.angle_beta   90.00
_cell.angle_gamma   90.00
#
_symmetry.space_group_name_H-M   'P 1'
#
loop_
_entity.id
_entity.type
_entity.pdbx_description
1 polymer ?
#
loop_
_entity_poly.entity_id
_entity_poly.type
_entity_poly.pdbx_seq_one_letter_code
_entity_poly.pdbx_strand_id
1 'polypeptide(L)'
;MLFISALAKQRVFKLLDLALAVYDECQRSVPTPELNRFLQAVVEKNHPPAYGTKWVKLNYITQAKVNPPLFIIFTNEPRGIKQNYRNFLENQLRAQFGFMGVPIRLAFRLKN
;
A
#
# COMPACT_ATOMS: atom_id res chain seq x y z
N MET A 1 -19.57 -2.31 -4.52
CA MET A 1 -20.76 -1.49 -4.19
C MET A 1 -21.77 -2.37 -3.49
N LEU A 2 -22.31 -1.94 -2.33
CA LEU A 2 -23.32 -2.68 -1.55
C LEU A 2 -24.62 -1.86 -1.51
N PHE A 3 -25.75 -2.46 -1.86
CA PHE A 3 -27.07 -1.83 -1.77
C PHE A 3 -27.79 -2.33 -0.50
N ILE A 4 -28.23 -1.40 0.35
CA ILE A 4 -28.93 -1.68 1.62
C ILE A 4 -30.21 -0.82 1.72
N SER A 5 -31.21 -1.34 2.44
CA SER A 5 -32.42 -0.58 2.81
C SER A 5 -32.62 -0.69 4.32
N ALA A 6 -32.36 0.42 5.02
CA ALA A 6 -32.53 0.52 6.46
C ALA A 6 -34.01 0.39 6.88
N LEU A 7 -34.93 0.92 6.06
CA LEU A 7 -36.38 0.86 6.30
C LEU A 7 -36.92 -0.57 6.19
N ALA A 8 -36.42 -1.36 5.22
CA ALA A 8 -36.82 -2.75 5.01
C ALA A 8 -36.03 -3.75 5.88
N LYS A 9 -35.12 -3.28 6.75
CA LYS A 9 -34.15 -4.08 7.52
C LYS A 9 -33.35 -5.09 6.67
N GLN A 10 -33.25 -4.86 5.36
CA GLN A 10 -32.57 -5.77 4.45
C GLN A 10 -31.07 -5.52 4.48
N ARG A 11 -30.30 -6.57 4.79
CA ARG A 11 -28.83 -6.63 4.70
C ARG A 11 -28.06 -5.70 5.65
N VAL A 12 -28.70 -5.24 6.73
CA VAL A 12 -28.06 -4.43 7.78
C VAL A 12 -26.94 -5.22 8.49
N PHE A 13 -27.12 -6.51 8.74
CA PHE A 13 -26.07 -7.37 9.30
C PHE A 13 -24.86 -7.51 8.39
N LYS A 14 -25.07 -7.63 7.06
CA LYS A 14 -23.98 -7.68 6.07
C LYS A 14 -23.14 -6.40 6.03
N LEU A 15 -23.74 -5.25 6.35
CA LEU A 15 -23.00 -4.00 6.47
C LEU A 15 -22.06 -4.04 7.68
N LEU A 16 -22.52 -4.57 8.82
CA LEU A 16 -21.72 -4.68 10.02
C LEU A 16 -20.55 -5.65 9.83
N ASP A 17 -20.80 -6.81 9.21
CA ASP A 17 -19.76 -7.79 8.87
C ASP A 17 -18.69 -7.18 7.95
N LEU A 18 -19.12 -6.42 6.93
CA LEU A 18 -18.19 -5.74 6.02
C LEU A 18 -17.39 -4.64 6.72
N ALA A 19 -18.02 -3.89 7.63
CA ALA A 19 -17.34 -2.84 8.40
C ALA A 19 -16.27 -3.43 9.33
N LEU A 20 -16.57 -4.55 9.98
CA LEU A 20 -15.60 -5.30 10.81
C LEU A 20 -14.45 -5.84 9.95
N ALA A 21 -14.74 -6.44 8.80
CA ALA A 21 -13.71 -6.92 7.89
C ALA A 21 -12.77 -5.79 7.41
N VAL A 22 -13.31 -4.61 7.06
CA VAL A 22 -12.49 -3.45 6.69
C VAL A 22 -11.67 -2.93 7.88
N TYR A 23 -12.23 -2.96 9.10
CA TYR A 23 -11.51 -2.60 10.30
C TYR A 23 -10.33 -3.54 10.57
N ASP A 24 -10.52 -4.84 10.42
CA ASP A 24 -9.46 -5.84 10.59
C ASP A 24 -8.35 -5.65 9.54
N GLU A 25 -8.71 -5.37 8.28
CA GLU A 25 -7.74 -5.02 7.24
C GLU A 25 -6.96 -3.73 7.57
N CYS A 26 -7.60 -2.74 8.18
CA CYS A 26 -6.94 -1.53 8.68
C CYS A 26 -5.95 -1.82 9.82
N GLN A 27 -6.12 -2.90 10.57
CA GLN A 27 -5.23 -3.28 11.68
C GLN A 27 -4.07 -4.20 11.25
N ARG A 28 -3.98 -4.54 9.96
CA ARG A 28 -2.97 -5.44 9.44
C ARG A 28 -1.57 -4.83 9.52
N SER A 29 -0.67 -5.52 10.22
CA SER A 29 0.76 -5.20 10.26
C SER A 29 1.57 -6.23 9.48
N VAL A 30 2.45 -5.77 8.59
CA VAL A 30 3.32 -6.62 7.78
C VAL A 30 4.77 -6.46 8.27
N PRO A 31 5.47 -7.56 8.61
CA PRO A 31 6.86 -7.50 9.05
C PRO A 31 7.78 -6.86 8.01
N THR A 32 8.70 -6.02 8.48
CA THR A 32 9.68 -5.33 7.63
C THR A 32 10.53 -6.26 6.73
N PRO A 33 11.01 -7.43 7.20
CA PRO A 33 11.74 -8.36 6.35
C PRO A 33 10.91 -8.86 5.16
N GLU A 34 9.61 -9.08 5.36
CA GLU A 34 8.70 -9.52 4.31
C GLU A 34 8.43 -8.39 3.30
N LEU A 35 8.19 -7.17 3.78
CA LEU A 35 8.05 -5.99 2.91
C LEU A 35 9.30 -5.77 2.06
N ASN A 36 10.50 -5.95 2.61
CA ASN A 36 11.75 -5.79 1.86
C ASN A 36 11.92 -6.84 0.77
N ARG A 37 11.61 -8.12 1.05
CA ARG A 37 11.61 -9.17 0.02
C ARG A 37 10.60 -8.87 -1.08
N PHE A 38 9.40 -8.43 -0.71
CA PHE A 38 8.38 -7.99 -1.66
C PHE A 38 8.89 -6.85 -2.55
N LEU A 39 9.48 -5.81 -1.95
CA LEU A 39 9.96 -4.64 -2.69
C LEU A 39 11.03 -5.02 -3.71
N GLN A 40 11.97 -5.88 -3.33
CA GLN A 40 13.01 -6.39 -4.24
C GLN A 40 12.39 -7.11 -5.43
N ALA A 41 11.51 -8.09 -5.19
CA ALA A 41 10.87 -8.86 -6.25
C ALA A 41 10.01 -8.00 -7.20
N VAL A 42 9.36 -6.95 -6.68
CA VAL A 42 8.56 -6.03 -7.50
C VAL A 42 9.44 -5.13 -8.36
N VAL A 43 10.53 -4.59 -7.80
CA VAL A 43 11.46 -3.71 -8.52
C VAL A 43 12.23 -4.47 -9.59
N GLU A 44 12.61 -5.72 -9.35
CA GLU A 44 13.25 -6.58 -10.36
C GLU A 44 12.36 -6.81 -11.58
N LYS A 45 11.05 -6.96 -11.36
CA LYS A 45 10.07 -7.12 -12.44
C LYS A 45 9.84 -5.82 -13.22
N ASN A 46 9.82 -4.69 -12.53
CA ASN A 46 9.56 -3.39 -13.14
C ASN A 46 10.39 -2.32 -12.43
N HIS A 47 11.49 -1.94 -13.05
CA HIS A 47 12.39 -0.95 -12.50
C HIS A 47 11.76 0.46 -12.53
N PRO A 48 12.03 1.30 -11.51
CA PRO A 48 11.61 2.69 -11.55
C PRO A 48 12.32 3.43 -12.69
N PRO A 49 11.64 4.38 -13.35
CA PRO A 49 12.25 5.18 -14.41
C PRO A 49 13.41 6.00 -13.85
N ALA A 50 14.43 6.23 -14.68
CA ALA A 50 15.53 7.14 -14.34
C ALA A 50 15.01 8.57 -14.14
N TYR A 51 15.69 9.33 -13.29
CA TYR A 51 15.41 10.74 -13.05
C TYR A 51 16.61 11.58 -13.51
N GLY A 52 16.49 12.16 -14.70
CA GLY A 52 17.61 12.81 -15.38
C GLY A 52 18.74 11.80 -15.62
N THR A 53 19.94 12.12 -15.13
CA THR A 53 21.14 11.26 -15.24
C THR A 53 21.23 10.21 -14.11
N LYS A 54 20.38 10.29 -13.09
CA LYS A 54 20.44 9.42 -11.91
C LYS A 54 19.46 8.25 -12.02
N TRP A 55 19.94 7.07 -11.67
CA TRP A 55 19.12 5.88 -11.50
C TRP A 55 18.40 5.95 -10.16
N VAL A 56 17.09 5.72 -10.17
CA VAL A 56 16.30 5.68 -8.94
C VAL A 56 16.41 4.28 -8.32
N LYS A 57 16.87 4.21 -7.07
CA LYS A 57 17.05 2.97 -6.32
C LYS A 57 16.14 3.00 -5.09
N LEU A 58 15.24 2.02 -5.01
CA LEU A 58 14.46 1.77 -3.81
C LEU A 58 15.25 0.83 -2.90
N ASN A 59 15.61 1.30 -1.70
CA ASN A 59 16.54 0.60 -0.81
C ASN A 59 15.83 -0.37 0.12
N TYR A 60 14.80 0.11 0.83
CA TYR A 60 14.03 -0.68 1.78
C TYR A 60 12.68 -0.01 2.04
N ILE A 61 11.76 -0.77 2.59
CA ILE A 61 10.40 -0.35 2.93
C ILE A 61 10.07 -0.76 4.36
N THR A 62 9.31 0.08 5.05
CA THR A 62 8.75 -0.22 6.37
C THR A 62 7.30 0.21 6.44
N GLN A 63 6.51 -0.44 7.29
CA GLN A 63 5.19 0.06 7.68
C GLN A 63 5.34 0.94 8.91
N ALA A 64 5.08 2.24 8.76
CA ALA A 64 5.24 3.24 9.81
C ALA A 64 3.96 3.46 10.64
N LYS A 65 2.78 3.22 10.04
CA LYS A 65 1.49 3.22 10.74
C LYS A 65 0.63 2.09 10.24
N VAL A 66 -0.16 1.54 11.15
CA VAL A 66 -1.08 0.43 10.88
C VAL A 66 -2.43 0.96 10.40
N ASN A 67 -3.05 1.90 11.11
CA ASN A 67 -4.36 2.46 10.75
C ASN A 67 -4.32 4.02 10.68
N PRO A 68 -4.48 4.64 9.49
CA PRO A 68 -4.49 3.99 8.17
C PRO A 68 -3.09 3.46 7.79
N PRO A 69 -2.97 2.38 6.99
CA PRO A 69 -1.69 1.80 6.61
C PRO A 69 -0.79 2.82 5.90
N LEU A 70 0.37 3.09 6.48
CA LEU A 70 1.39 3.98 5.92
C LEU A 70 2.68 3.19 5.71
N PHE A 71 3.07 3.04 4.45
CA PHE A 71 4.37 2.48 4.09
C PHE A 71 5.33 3.59 3.69
N ILE A 72 6.55 3.51 4.22
CA ILE A 72 7.64 4.42 3.91
C ILE A 72 8.67 3.64 3.11
N ILE A 73 8.95 4.10 1.89
CA ILE A 73 9.99 3.56 1.02
C ILE A 73 11.17 4.53 1.03
N PHE A 74 12.34 4.03 1.40
CA PHE A 74 13.57 4.80 1.38
C PHE A 74 14.24 4.63 0.02
N THR A 75 14.60 5.76 -0.61
CA THR A 75 15.15 5.82 -1.96
C THR A 75 16.27 6.84 -2.03
N ASN A 76 17.18 6.70 -2.99
CA ASN A 76 18.23 7.68 -3.25
C ASN A 76 17.70 8.96 -3.93
N GLU A 77 16.54 8.92 -4.58
CA GLU A 77 15.97 10.06 -5.30
C GLU A 77 14.42 10.05 -5.21
N PRO A 78 13.84 10.61 -4.13
CA PRO A 78 12.39 10.64 -3.93
C PRO A 78 11.64 11.42 -5.01
N ARG A 79 12.29 12.43 -5.61
CA ARG A 79 11.69 13.27 -6.66
C ARG A 79 11.54 12.52 -7.98
N GLY A 80 12.33 11.46 -8.17
CA GLY A 80 12.24 10.58 -9.34
C GLY A 80 11.00 9.69 -9.37
N ILE A 81 10.32 9.52 -8.23
CA ILE A 81 9.15 8.66 -8.14
C ILE A 81 7.89 9.40 -8.59
N LYS A 82 7.56 9.24 -9.87
CA LYS A 82 6.33 9.76 -10.51
C LYS A 82 5.09 9.02 -10.01
N GLN A 83 3.92 9.66 -10.13
CA GLN A 83 2.65 9.13 -9.65
C GLN A 83 2.31 7.74 -10.21
N ASN A 84 2.57 7.49 -11.50
CA ASN A 84 2.30 6.19 -12.12
C ASN A 84 3.04 5.04 -11.41
N TYR A 85 4.31 5.27 -11.02
CA TYR A 85 5.09 4.26 -10.30
C TYR A 85 4.63 4.11 -8.84
N ARG A 86 4.13 5.19 -8.21
CA ARG A 86 3.47 5.10 -6.89
C ARG A 86 2.23 4.23 -6.95
N ASN A 87 1.37 4.47 -7.95
CA ASN A 87 0.14 3.69 -8.15
C ASN A 87 0.48 2.21 -8.41
N PHE A 88 1.52 1.94 -9.20
CA PHE A 88 2.02 0.58 -9.41
C PHE A 88 2.42 -0.10 -8.10
N LEU A 89 3.25 0.53 -7.27
CA LEU A 89 3.66 -0.02 -5.97
C LEU A 89 2.48 -0.23 -5.03
N GLU A 90 1.52 0.70 -5.01
CA GLU A 90 0.31 0.56 -4.20
C GLU A 90 -0.52 -0.65 -4.64
N ASN A 91 -0.72 -0.83 -5.94
CA ASN A 91 -1.44 -1.97 -6.49
C ASN A 91 -0.74 -3.30 -6.17
N GLN A 92 0.59 -3.33 -6.25
CA GLN A 92 1.37 -4.53 -5.89
C GLN A 92 1.28 -4.85 -4.39
N LEU A 93 1.30 -3.83 -3.53
CA LEU A 93 1.09 -4.02 -2.08
C LEU A 93 -0.30 -4.59 -1.81
N ARG A 94 -1.32 -4.05 -2.48
CA ARG A 94 -2.70 -4.52 -2.35
C ARG A 94 -2.86 -5.96 -2.83
N ALA A 95 -2.25 -6.31 -3.96
CA ALA A 95 -2.28 -7.65 -4.52
C ALA A 95 -1.60 -8.70 -3.61
N GLN A 96 -0.48 -8.33 -2.98
CA GLN A 96 0.28 -9.26 -2.13
C GLN A 96 -0.28 -9.37 -0.71
N PHE A 97 -0.69 -8.25 -0.11
CA PHE A 97 -0.96 -8.15 1.33
C PHE A 97 -2.39 -7.80 1.70
N GLY A 98 -3.32 -7.58 0.75
CA GLY A 98 -4.71 -7.25 1.05
C GLY A 98 -4.95 -5.75 1.12
N PHE A 99 -5.61 -5.24 2.18
CA PHE A 99 -6.06 -3.84 2.30
C PHE A 99 -7.21 -3.47 1.34
N MET A 100 -8.10 -4.43 1.09
CA MET A 100 -9.33 -4.18 0.32
C MET A 100 -10.25 -3.24 1.11
N GLY A 101 -10.66 -2.14 0.50
CA GLY A 101 -11.49 -1.12 1.16
C GLY A 101 -10.73 -0.19 2.11
N VAL A 102 -9.40 -0.31 2.21
CA VAL A 102 -8.55 0.52 3.07
C VAL A 102 -7.65 1.42 2.22
N PRO A 103 -7.55 2.74 2.51
CA PRO A 103 -6.62 3.62 1.82
C PRO A 103 -5.17 3.32 2.25
N ILE A 104 -4.37 2.80 1.33
CA ILE A 104 -2.93 2.63 1.52
C ILE A 104 -2.24 3.97 1.27
N ARG A 105 -1.38 4.39 2.19
CA ARG A 105 -0.54 5.59 2.01
C ARG A 105 0.90 5.19 1.72
N LEU A 106 1.47 5.76 0.66
CA LEU A 106 2.88 5.61 0.31
C LEU A 106 3.63 6.91 0.49
N ALA A 107 4.69 6.88 1.29
CA ALA A 107 5.64 7.97 1.43
C ALA A 107 7.02 7.54 0.93
N PHE A 108 7.73 8.45 0.27
CA PHE A 108 9.09 8.21 -0.22
C PHE A 108 10.02 9.16 0.50
N ARG A 109 11.07 8.63 1.12
CA ARG A 109 12.06 9.41 1.87
C ARG A 109 13.45 9.19 1.31
N LEU A 110 14.27 10.23 1.38
CA LEU A 110 15.68 10.11 1.03
C LEU A 110 16.33 9.16 2.03
N LYS A 111 17.07 8.17 1.54
CA LYS A 111 17.98 7.39 2.37
C LYS A 111 19.16 8.30 2.73
N ASN A 112 19.25 8.71 4.00
CA ASN A 112 20.45 9.31 4.55
C ASN A 112 21.58 8.29 4.63
#